data_AF-A0A812RR53-F1
#
_entry.id   AF-A0A812RR53-F1
#
_cell.length_a   1.000
_cell.length_b   1.000
_cell.length_c   1.000
_cell.angle_alpha   90.00
_cell.angle_beta   90.00
_cell.angle_gamma   90.00
#
_symmetry.space_group_name_H-M   'P 1'
#
loop_
_entity.id
_entity.type
_entity.pdbx_description
1 polymer ?
#
loop_
_entity_poly.entity_id
_entity_poly.type
_entity_poly.pdbx_seq_one_letter_code
_entity_poly.pdbx_strand_id
1 'polypeptide(L)'
;MNLVTSKNFIVANAVEVILAAPKKVPEGTKDYLKKEDYGKVPKYLQNIKQDIEAEYQYIRALQEQQEQAEAERVRPMTEEERQSLLEGLKAKWEQVNTAYQGGTHVTNLDTMGKLKRKEKHEAELKPEWLHACPRMSMECSARNARNAVLLFHCLTGPTPSRPAYSANMKIKEVSRQCLVHTRHGDDWSKVYLKGAKLGEGSYGEVFLALHASLGVARVVKSVPKSQLSVAGEQVEDEVNMLKSLDHPHIVRVFEAFESEESLHIVMDYAEGGDLASVIRETVDAETLLPQQWVRETAVQVASALDYMHSRGVIHCDLKPGNTMLLTPFSMEDAVEGSHPHVLLVDFGLAEIFDEQAALGGPATVKGSPAYLSPEGFDGKLTQKSDTWALGVMLYEMLVGARPFRGTNNIFVLYCQVANNEPAFDKVPEAPRSLVRALMAKDPQARISARQCFDHEWLLDTLDSLDSHLQMPEGLGRPTSYFYRAVTFCMAAALGMKDLARDTRLFENFDTDKSGQLDTEELKAGLARLGLRQDPSGLMAAMDLDQDGQISYTEFLAATLCLDEA
;
A
#
# COMPACT_ATOMS: atom_id res chain seq x y z
N MET A 1 -24.32 -8.20 69.03
CA MET A 1 -23.55 -7.45 68.02
C MET A 1 -24.18 -7.77 66.67
N ASN A 2 -25.16 -6.96 66.28
CA ASN A 2 -25.00 -5.73 65.47
C ASN A 2 -24.73 -6.08 64.01
N LEU A 3 -25.81 -6.09 63.20
CA LEU A 3 -26.27 -5.01 62.29
C LEU A 3 -25.66 -5.27 60.90
N VAL A 4 -26.40 -5.85 59.95
CA VAL A 4 -27.43 -5.22 59.08
C VAL A 4 -26.94 -3.91 58.44
N THR A 5 -27.07 -3.87 57.11
CA THR A 5 -26.95 -2.74 56.16
C THR A 5 -25.53 -2.21 55.91
N SER A 6 -25.03 -2.15 54.67
CA SER A 6 -25.64 -1.41 53.58
C SER A 6 -25.19 -1.92 52.19
N LYS A 7 -26.10 -2.65 51.54
CA LYS A 7 -26.36 -2.41 50.11
C LYS A 7 -26.95 -1.00 50.00
N ASN A 8 -26.65 -0.32 48.89
CA ASN A 8 -27.05 1.03 48.52
C ASN A 8 -26.23 2.12 49.22
N PHE A 9 -25.15 2.61 48.59
CA PHE A 9 -24.82 4.05 48.54
C PHE A 9 -23.54 4.40 47.75
N ILE A 10 -23.20 3.72 46.63
CA ILE A 10 -22.33 4.33 45.60
C ILE A 10 -22.86 3.98 44.20
N VAL A 11 -24.15 4.27 43.99
CA VAL A 11 -24.74 4.46 42.64
C VAL A 11 -25.34 5.88 42.53
N ALA A 12 -24.99 6.79 43.44
CA ALA A 12 -25.58 8.14 43.48
C ALA A 12 -24.61 9.29 43.14
N ASN A 13 -23.28 9.09 43.11
CA ASN A 13 -22.34 10.21 42.86
C ASN A 13 -21.83 10.35 41.43
N ALA A 14 -22.18 9.46 40.50
CA ALA A 14 -21.79 9.60 39.10
C ALA A 14 -22.74 10.54 38.32
N VAL A 15 -23.99 10.70 38.77
CA VAL A 15 -25.01 11.48 38.05
C VAL A 15 -25.02 12.96 38.48
N GLU A 16 -24.67 13.29 39.71
CA GLU A 16 -24.55 14.71 40.14
C GLU A 16 -23.30 15.41 39.56
N VAL A 17 -22.26 14.66 39.17
CA VAL A 17 -21.05 15.24 38.55
C VAL A 17 -21.29 15.60 37.07
N ILE A 18 -22.24 14.95 36.40
CA ILE A 18 -22.57 15.19 34.98
C ILE A 18 -23.54 16.37 34.81
N LEU A 19 -24.32 16.72 35.84
CA LEU A 19 -25.34 17.78 35.77
C LEU A 19 -24.98 19.09 36.49
N ALA A 20 -23.80 19.20 37.11
CA ALA A 20 -23.36 20.44 37.75
C ALA A 20 -22.93 21.49 36.70
N ALA A 21 -23.51 22.70 36.77
CA ALA A 21 -23.07 23.85 35.99
C ALA A 21 -21.56 24.12 36.18
N PRO A 22 -20.84 24.58 35.14
CA PRO A 22 -19.38 24.64 35.15
C PRO A 22 -18.88 25.50 36.31
N LYS A 23 -18.04 24.92 37.17
CA LYS A 23 -17.33 25.65 38.22
C LYS A 23 -16.34 26.62 37.56
N LYS A 24 -16.32 27.85 38.08
CA LYS A 24 -15.42 28.92 37.66
C LYS A 24 -13.98 28.41 37.56
N VAL A 25 -13.37 28.73 36.42
CA VAL A 25 -11.96 28.52 36.10
C VAL A 25 -11.08 29.06 37.23
N PRO A 26 -10.05 28.31 37.71
CA PRO A 26 -9.14 28.80 38.73
C PRO A 26 -8.44 30.07 38.26
N GLU A 27 -8.45 31.13 39.09
CA GLU A 27 -7.65 32.34 38.85
C GLU A 27 -6.18 31.96 38.67
N GLY A 28 -5.69 32.08 37.43
CA GLY A 28 -4.33 31.69 37.04
C GLY A 28 -4.21 30.92 35.73
N THR A 29 -5.32 30.54 35.06
CA THR A 29 -5.24 29.94 33.72
C THR A 29 -4.78 31.01 32.72
N LYS A 30 -3.64 30.78 32.07
CA LYS A 30 -3.10 31.68 31.05
C LYS A 30 -4.10 31.79 29.91
N ASP A 31 -4.65 32.99 29.76
CA ASP A 31 -5.50 33.36 28.64
C ASP A 31 -4.66 33.42 27.36
N TYR A 32 -4.65 32.32 26.59
CA TYR A 32 -3.87 32.17 25.36
C TYR A 32 -4.29 33.17 24.27
N LEU A 33 -5.46 33.80 24.42
CA LEU A 33 -5.97 34.85 23.52
C LEU A 33 -5.27 36.20 23.70
N LYS A 34 -4.50 36.38 24.78
CA LYS A 34 -3.76 37.63 25.09
C LYS A 34 -2.27 37.59 24.75
N LYS A 35 -1.79 36.54 24.07
CA LYS A 35 -0.41 36.53 23.55
C LYS A 35 -0.28 37.56 22.42
N GLU A 36 0.81 38.34 22.42
CA GLU A 36 1.11 39.36 21.39
C GLU A 36 1.12 38.81 19.95
N ASP A 37 1.28 37.50 19.79
CA ASP A 37 1.36 36.82 18.49
C ASP A 37 0.14 35.93 18.16
N TYR A 38 -0.91 35.98 18.98
CA TYR A 38 -2.15 35.28 18.69
C TYR A 38 -2.80 35.85 17.41
N GLY A 39 -2.94 35.03 16.38
CA GLY A 39 -3.46 35.44 15.06
C GLY A 39 -2.41 35.97 14.08
N LYS A 40 -1.13 36.08 14.47
CA LYS A 40 -0.05 36.43 13.53
C LYS A 40 0.47 35.17 12.85
N VAL A 41 0.56 35.20 11.52
CA VAL A 41 1.19 34.13 10.73
C VAL A 41 2.68 34.07 11.09
N PRO A 42 3.20 32.93 11.58
CA PRO A 42 4.61 32.76 11.92
C PRO A 42 5.54 33.15 10.76
N LYS A 43 6.64 33.84 11.05
CA LYS A 43 7.61 34.31 10.04
C LYS A 43 8.11 33.21 9.09
N TYR A 44 8.25 31.99 9.55
CA TYR A 44 8.69 30.88 8.69
C TYR A 44 7.63 30.49 7.64
N LEU A 45 6.34 30.64 7.94
CA LEU A 45 5.24 30.42 6.99
C LEU A 45 5.13 31.56 5.97
N GLN A 46 5.59 32.77 6.31
CA GLN A 46 5.72 33.85 5.33
C GLN A 46 6.84 33.57 4.34
N ASN A 47 7.95 32.97 4.78
CA ASN A 47 9.03 32.56 3.90
C ASN A 47 8.57 31.44 2.96
N ILE A 48 7.87 30.42 3.47
CA ILE A 48 7.30 29.34 2.63
C ILE A 48 6.33 29.91 1.58
N LYS A 49 5.52 30.92 1.93
CA LYS A 49 4.65 31.60 0.97
C LYS A 49 5.45 32.34 -0.11
N GLN A 50 6.58 32.93 0.23
CA GLN A 50 7.48 33.59 -0.73
C GLN A 50 8.16 32.56 -1.64
N ASP A 51 8.55 31.41 -1.10
CA ASP A 51 9.17 30.32 -1.87
C ASP A 51 8.17 29.73 -2.87
N ILE A 52 6.91 29.50 -2.46
CA ILE A 52 5.82 29.06 -3.36
C ILE A 52 5.56 30.08 -4.47
N GLU A 53 5.55 31.37 -4.13
CA GLU A 53 5.34 32.43 -5.13
C GLU A 53 6.52 32.50 -6.11
N ALA A 54 7.77 32.38 -5.63
CA ALA A 54 8.95 32.36 -6.49
C ALA A 54 8.94 31.17 -7.46
N GLU A 55 8.52 29.99 -6.99
CA GLU A 55 8.39 28.79 -7.81
C GLU A 55 7.28 28.94 -8.86
N TYR A 56 6.16 29.55 -8.49
CA TYR A 56 5.06 29.83 -9.42
C TYR A 56 5.50 30.78 -10.55
N GLN A 57 6.28 31.81 -10.23
CA GLN A 57 6.84 32.73 -11.23
C GLN A 57 7.88 32.03 -12.12
N TYR A 58 8.68 31.12 -11.57
CA TYR A 58 9.64 30.32 -12.34
C TYR A 58 8.96 29.39 -13.36
N ILE A 59 7.89 28.68 -12.93
CA ILE A 59 7.09 27.81 -13.81
C ILE A 59 6.48 28.63 -14.96
N ARG A 60 5.94 29.81 -14.64
CA ARG A 60 5.36 30.70 -15.64
C ARG A 60 6.39 31.14 -16.68
N ALA A 61 7.62 31.47 -16.25
CA ALA A 61 8.69 31.86 -17.15
C ALA A 61 9.15 30.71 -18.06
N LEU A 62 9.17 29.47 -17.57
CA LEU A 62 9.46 28.28 -18.38
C LEU A 62 8.38 28.04 -19.44
N GLN A 63 7.11 28.21 -19.08
CA GLN A 63 5.98 28.09 -20.02
C GLN A 63 6.04 29.17 -21.10
N GLU A 64 6.32 30.43 -20.73
CA GLU A 64 6.48 31.53 -21.69
C GLU A 64 7.67 31.31 -22.64
N GLN A 65 8.79 30.78 -22.15
CA GLN A 65 9.93 30.41 -23.01
C GLN A 65 9.60 29.26 -23.97
N GLN A 66 8.84 28.26 -23.52
CA GLN A 66 8.39 27.16 -24.39
C GLN A 66 7.41 27.66 -25.46
N GLU A 67 6.45 28.51 -25.09
CA GLU A 67 5.51 29.14 -26.04
C GLU A 67 6.25 30.01 -27.07
N GLN A 68 7.27 30.76 -26.65
CA GLN A 68 8.13 31.51 -27.58
C GLN A 68 8.94 30.60 -28.50
N ALA A 69 9.52 29.52 -27.98
CA ALA A 69 10.27 28.55 -28.78
C ALA A 69 9.38 27.77 -29.77
N GLU A 70 8.12 27.50 -29.42
CA GLU A 70 7.12 26.92 -30.32
C GLU A 70 6.61 27.93 -31.35
N ALA A 71 6.38 29.19 -30.95
CA ALA A 71 6.01 30.26 -31.85
C ALA A 71 7.10 30.55 -32.90
N GLU A 72 8.38 30.40 -32.55
CA GLU A 72 9.51 30.51 -33.47
C GLU A 72 9.63 29.30 -34.43
N ARG A 73 9.09 28.13 -34.06
CA ARG A 73 9.08 26.91 -34.90
C ARG A 73 7.93 26.86 -35.91
N VAL A 74 6.88 27.66 -35.73
CA VAL A 74 5.72 27.68 -36.62
C VAL A 74 5.77 28.90 -37.51
N ARG A 75 6.12 28.71 -38.79
CA ARG A 75 5.93 29.77 -39.79
C ARG A 75 4.43 30.05 -39.94
N PRO A 76 3.99 31.32 -39.99
CA PRO A 76 2.60 31.61 -40.32
C PRO A 76 2.27 31.05 -41.71
N MET A 77 1.19 30.26 -41.78
CA MET A 77 0.65 29.73 -43.02
C MET A 77 0.30 30.88 -43.95
N THR A 78 0.74 30.82 -45.20
CA THR A 78 0.44 31.86 -46.20
C THR A 78 -1.07 31.95 -46.44
N GLU A 79 -1.57 33.11 -46.87
CA GLU A 79 -3.01 33.28 -47.14
C GLU A 79 -3.50 32.29 -48.20
N GLU A 80 -2.63 31.93 -49.15
CA GLU A 80 -2.89 30.92 -50.19
C GLU A 80 -3.03 29.51 -49.62
N GLU A 81 -2.13 29.09 -48.71
CA GLU A 81 -2.22 27.81 -48.00
C GLU A 81 -3.46 27.76 -47.09
N ARG A 82 -3.78 28.87 -46.41
CA ARG A 82 -4.99 29.02 -45.57
C ARG A 82 -6.26 28.86 -46.39
N GLN A 83 -6.29 29.48 -47.57
CA GLN A 83 -7.44 29.46 -48.46
C GLN A 83 -7.63 28.07 -49.09
N SER A 84 -6.54 27.40 -49.49
CA SER A 84 -6.56 26.02 -49.97
C SER A 84 -7.05 25.03 -48.89
N LEU A 85 -6.63 25.22 -47.64
CA LEU A 85 -7.07 24.38 -46.53
C LEU A 85 -8.58 24.57 -46.23
N LEU A 86 -9.05 25.82 -46.25
CA LEU A 86 -10.47 26.15 -46.08
C LEU A 86 -11.33 25.58 -47.21
N GLU A 87 -10.86 25.64 -48.45
CA GLU A 87 -11.54 25.04 -49.61
C GLU A 87 -11.58 23.51 -49.51
N GLY A 88 -10.48 22.87 -49.11
CA GLY A 88 -10.42 21.43 -48.87
C GLY A 88 -11.37 20.98 -47.75
N LEU A 89 -11.44 21.74 -46.65
CA LEU A 89 -12.36 21.46 -45.54
C LEU A 89 -13.82 21.67 -45.94
N LYS A 90 -14.14 22.71 -46.73
CA LYS A 90 -15.49 22.93 -47.26
C LYS A 90 -15.92 21.80 -48.19
N ALA A 91 -15.06 21.38 -49.11
CA ALA A 91 -15.34 20.26 -50.01
C ALA A 91 -15.59 18.95 -49.23
N LYS A 92 -14.79 18.70 -48.19
CA LYS A 92 -14.95 17.52 -47.32
C LYS A 92 -16.24 17.58 -46.49
N TRP A 93 -16.58 18.77 -45.96
CA TRP A 93 -17.84 18.99 -45.25
C TRP A 93 -19.05 18.81 -46.17
N GLU A 94 -19.01 19.32 -47.40
CA GLU A 94 -20.08 19.11 -48.40
C GLU A 94 -20.23 17.65 -48.77
N GLN A 95 -19.12 16.92 -48.93
CA GLN A 95 -19.13 15.48 -49.21
C GLN A 95 -19.77 14.69 -48.06
N VAL A 96 -19.39 15.01 -46.81
CA VAL A 96 -19.96 14.39 -45.61
C VAL A 96 -21.42 14.78 -45.40
N ASN A 97 -21.79 16.04 -45.62
CA ASN A 97 -23.16 16.53 -45.48
C ASN A 97 -24.08 15.94 -46.56
N THR A 98 -23.58 15.78 -47.79
CA THR A 98 -24.31 15.10 -48.88
C THR A 98 -24.50 13.60 -48.58
N ALA A 99 -23.47 12.93 -48.05
CA ALA A 99 -23.57 11.54 -47.61
C ALA A 99 -24.54 11.38 -46.43
N TYR A 100 -24.55 12.34 -45.50
CA TYR A 100 -25.44 12.38 -44.35
C TYR A 100 -26.90 12.60 -44.77
N GLN A 101 -27.15 13.55 -45.67
CA GLN A 101 -28.49 13.84 -46.22
C GLN A 101 -29.00 12.72 -47.15
N GLY A 102 -28.11 11.98 -47.83
CA GLY A 102 -28.47 10.80 -48.61
C GLY A 102 -28.79 9.56 -47.77
N GLY A 103 -28.26 9.47 -46.55
CA GLY A 103 -28.44 8.34 -45.64
C GLY A 103 -29.55 8.49 -44.60
N THR A 104 -30.16 9.67 -44.45
CA THR A 104 -31.19 9.93 -43.43
C THR A 104 -32.50 10.43 -44.03
N HIS A 105 -33.48 9.54 -44.11
CA HIS A 105 -34.88 9.86 -44.41
C HIS A 105 -35.56 10.53 -43.19
N VAL A 106 -35.09 11.72 -42.78
CA VAL A 106 -35.78 12.52 -41.77
C VAL A 106 -35.87 13.97 -42.22
N THR A 107 -36.99 14.26 -42.86
CA THR A 107 -37.51 15.61 -43.08
C THR A 107 -37.70 16.34 -41.75
N ASN A 108 -37.15 17.55 -41.66
CA ASN A 108 -37.65 18.76 -40.99
C ASN A 108 -38.43 18.66 -39.66
N LEU A 109 -38.03 19.54 -38.73
CA LEU A 109 -38.76 20.15 -37.60
C LEU A 109 -38.44 19.63 -36.18
N ASP A 110 -37.67 20.40 -35.41
CA ASP A 110 -38.16 21.13 -34.21
C ASP A 110 -36.98 21.73 -33.40
N THR A 111 -36.54 22.93 -33.79
CA THR A 111 -35.53 23.73 -33.06
C THR A 111 -36.13 24.56 -31.93
N MET A 112 -37.45 24.78 -31.92
CA MET A 112 -38.12 25.64 -30.93
C MET A 112 -38.49 24.87 -29.64
N GLY A 113 -38.80 23.58 -29.73
CA GLY A 113 -39.09 22.74 -28.56
C GLY A 113 -37.86 22.42 -27.70
N LYS A 114 -36.64 22.59 -28.22
CA LYS A 114 -35.38 22.36 -27.48
C LYS A 114 -34.95 23.58 -26.65
N LEU A 115 -35.21 24.80 -27.12
CA LEU A 115 -34.89 26.03 -26.36
C LEU A 115 -35.79 26.21 -25.13
N LYS A 116 -37.11 26.02 -25.26
CA LYS A 116 -38.06 26.19 -24.14
C LYS A 116 -37.86 25.21 -22.98
N ARG A 117 -37.29 24.03 -23.25
CA ARG A 117 -36.97 23.04 -22.20
C ARG A 117 -35.71 23.39 -21.44
N LYS A 118 -34.74 24.03 -22.09
CA LYS A 118 -33.51 24.54 -21.48
C LYS A 118 -33.81 25.72 -20.53
N GLU A 119 -34.61 26.69 -20.99
CA GLU A 119 -35.00 27.87 -20.19
C GLU A 119 -35.85 27.51 -18.96
N LYS A 120 -36.72 26.49 -19.06
CA LYS A 120 -37.51 26.01 -17.92
C LYS A 120 -36.63 25.37 -16.84
N HIS A 121 -35.58 24.64 -17.24
CA HIS A 121 -34.67 23.96 -16.31
C HIS A 121 -33.67 24.93 -15.64
N GLU A 122 -33.29 26.00 -16.34
CA GLU A 122 -32.43 27.06 -15.79
C GLU A 122 -33.17 27.95 -14.76
N ALA A 123 -34.50 28.07 -14.86
CA ALA A 123 -35.32 28.81 -13.88
C ALA A 123 -35.59 28.05 -12.56
N GLU A 124 -35.38 26.72 -12.54
CA GLU A 124 -35.65 25.87 -11.37
C GLU A 124 -34.44 25.76 -10.41
N LEU A 125 -33.29 26.38 -10.74
CA LEU A 125 -32.04 26.21 -9.98
C LEU A 125 -31.43 27.55 -9.50
N LYS A 126 -31.72 27.87 -8.21
CA LYS A 126 -30.97 28.67 -7.19
C LYS A 126 -31.64 29.99 -6.70
N PRO A 127 -31.34 30.47 -5.46
CA PRO A 127 -31.13 29.77 -4.19
C PRO A 127 -31.67 30.56 -2.97
N GLU A 128 -32.64 30.07 -2.20
CA GLU A 128 -32.87 30.59 -0.83
C GLU A 128 -33.29 29.45 0.10
N TRP A 129 -32.89 29.56 1.38
CA TRP A 129 -33.19 28.70 2.54
C TRP A 129 -32.16 27.61 2.90
N LEU A 130 -31.04 28.08 3.46
CA LEU A 130 -30.45 27.45 4.66
C LEU A 130 -31.49 27.45 5.79
N HIS A 131 -31.79 26.26 6.34
CA HIS A 131 -31.89 25.95 7.79
C HIS A 131 -32.81 24.73 8.04
N ALA A 132 -32.24 23.52 8.00
CA ALA A 132 -32.51 22.42 8.96
C ALA A 132 -31.69 21.17 8.57
N CYS A 133 -30.50 21.02 9.17
CA CYS A 133 -29.76 19.74 9.28
C CYS A 133 -30.43 18.90 10.39
N PRO A 134 -30.32 17.54 10.48
CA PRO A 134 -29.06 16.81 10.31
C PRO A 134 -29.12 15.39 9.69
N ARG A 135 -28.10 15.01 8.89
CA ARG A 135 -27.33 13.74 8.99
C ARG A 135 -26.54 13.43 7.70
N MET A 136 -25.22 13.40 7.88
CA MET A 136 -24.24 12.50 7.26
C MET A 136 -24.41 12.14 5.77
N SER A 137 -23.72 12.87 4.89
CA SER A 137 -22.87 12.28 3.85
C SER A 137 -22.13 13.38 3.08
N MET A 138 -20.88 13.07 2.70
CA MET A 138 -20.09 13.71 1.63
C MET A 138 -19.83 15.21 1.73
N GLU A 139 -18.88 15.59 2.58
CA GLU A 139 -18.04 16.78 2.34
C GLU A 139 -16.57 16.38 2.52
N CYS A 140 -15.91 16.02 1.41
CA CYS A 140 -14.45 15.80 1.40
C CYS A 140 -13.73 16.47 0.22
N SER A 141 -14.34 17.46 -0.45
CA SER A 141 -13.73 18.11 -1.64
C SER A 141 -12.90 19.37 -1.31
N ALA A 142 -13.16 20.08 -0.20
CA ALA A 142 -12.41 21.30 0.16
C ALA A 142 -11.27 21.09 1.18
N ARG A 143 -10.99 19.84 1.57
CA ARG A 143 -9.98 19.49 2.58
C ARG A 143 -8.60 19.19 2.00
N ASN A 144 -8.49 18.91 0.70
CA ASN A 144 -7.28 18.30 0.13
C ASN A 144 -6.05 19.22 0.04
N ALA A 145 -6.21 20.53 -0.23
CA ALA A 145 -5.05 21.45 -0.27
C ALA A 145 -4.50 21.80 1.13
N ARG A 146 -5.36 21.92 2.15
CA ARG A 146 -4.93 22.09 3.55
C ARG A 146 -4.42 20.80 4.17
N ASN A 147 -5.00 19.66 3.77
CA ASN A 147 -4.55 18.35 4.19
C ASN A 147 -3.21 17.97 3.55
N ALA A 148 -2.86 18.39 2.33
CA ALA A 148 -1.54 18.15 1.76
C ALA A 148 -0.41 18.82 2.57
N VAL A 149 -0.62 20.07 3.02
CA VAL A 149 0.31 20.79 3.90
C VAL A 149 0.34 20.20 5.31
N LEU A 150 -0.81 19.76 5.84
CA LEU A 150 -0.89 19.05 7.12
C LEU A 150 -0.28 17.63 7.05
N LEU A 151 -0.40 16.91 5.92
CA LEU A 151 0.21 15.61 5.67
C LEU A 151 1.72 15.76 5.65
N PHE A 152 2.25 16.75 4.92
CA PHE A 152 3.68 17.05 4.93
C PHE A 152 4.18 17.34 6.34
N HIS A 153 3.42 18.10 7.15
CA HIS A 153 3.81 18.42 8.53
C HIS A 153 3.65 17.25 9.52
N CYS A 154 2.69 16.34 9.30
CA CYS A 154 2.47 15.13 10.11
C CYS A 154 3.50 14.04 9.81
N LEU A 155 3.90 13.88 8.55
CA LEU A 155 4.89 12.89 8.09
C LEU A 155 6.32 13.23 8.55
N THR A 156 6.66 14.52 8.72
CA THR A 156 8.04 14.93 9.08
C THR A 156 8.30 15.05 10.59
N GLY A 157 7.28 14.88 11.45
CA GLY A 157 7.39 15.10 12.91
C GLY A 157 7.85 16.52 13.30
N PRO A 158 7.95 16.83 14.62
CA PRO A 158 8.68 18.00 15.09
C PRO A 158 10.18 17.73 14.96
N THR A 159 10.86 18.50 14.12
CA THR A 159 12.32 18.40 13.92
C THR A 159 13.09 18.46 15.26
N PRO A 160 13.99 17.52 15.58
CA PRO A 160 14.98 17.75 16.61
C PRO A 160 15.89 18.93 16.21
N SER A 161 16.44 19.63 17.21
CA SER A 161 17.25 20.84 17.10
C SER A 161 18.07 20.98 15.81
N ARG A 162 17.85 22.09 15.09
CA ARG A 162 18.54 22.52 13.85
C ARG A 162 20.03 22.12 13.81
N PRO A 163 20.46 21.24 12.87
CA PRO A 163 21.84 21.26 12.43
C PRO A 163 22.08 22.50 11.55
N ALA A 164 23.29 23.03 11.59
CA ALA A 164 23.69 24.21 10.83
C ALA A 164 23.49 23.98 9.31
N TYR A 165 22.78 24.90 8.66
CA TYR A 165 22.57 24.88 7.21
C TYR A 165 23.92 25.02 6.49
N SER A 166 24.40 23.92 5.92
CA SER A 166 25.46 23.89 4.91
C SER A 166 24.82 24.13 3.55
N ALA A 167 25.29 25.14 2.82
CA ALA A 167 24.75 25.62 1.54
C ALA A 167 24.99 24.67 0.34
N ASN A 168 25.10 23.36 0.55
CA ASN A 168 25.41 22.36 -0.48
C ASN A 168 24.56 21.08 -0.35
N MET A 169 23.29 21.19 0.08
CA MET A 169 22.37 20.07 0.10
C MET A 169 21.68 19.98 -1.26
N LYS A 170 22.11 19.04 -2.12
CA LYS A 170 21.27 18.59 -3.25
C LYS A 170 19.89 18.26 -2.70
N ILE A 171 18.82 18.67 -3.36
CA ILE A 171 17.47 18.20 -3.01
C ILE A 171 17.56 16.68 -3.00
N LYS A 172 17.42 16.05 -1.83
CA LYS A 172 17.31 14.60 -1.77
C LYS A 172 15.99 14.27 -2.46
N GLU A 173 16.06 13.46 -3.50
CA GLU A 173 14.88 12.91 -4.17
C GLU A 173 14.00 12.20 -3.13
N VAL A 174 12.68 12.38 -3.23
CA VAL A 174 11.73 11.79 -2.28
C VAL A 174 11.65 10.30 -2.57
N SER A 175 12.03 9.50 -1.59
CA SER A 175 11.89 8.05 -1.63
C SER A 175 11.14 7.54 -0.40
N ARG A 176 10.71 6.29 -0.46
CA ARG A 176 10.02 5.63 0.66
C ARG A 176 10.85 5.65 1.95
N GLN A 177 12.16 5.45 1.84
CA GLN A 177 13.09 5.52 2.98
C GLN A 177 13.09 6.90 3.67
N CYS A 178 12.79 7.97 2.92
CA CYS A 178 12.72 9.33 3.46
C CYS A 178 11.45 9.60 4.28
N LEU A 179 10.42 8.77 4.18
CA LEU A 179 9.14 8.96 4.90
C LEU A 179 9.04 8.10 6.15
N VAL A 180 9.85 7.05 6.24
CA VAL A 180 9.67 5.97 7.19
C VAL A 180 10.74 6.07 8.28
N HIS A 181 10.44 6.81 9.36
CA HIS A 181 11.41 7.17 10.39
C HIS A 181 11.34 6.27 11.64
N THR A 182 12.48 6.15 12.33
CA THR A 182 12.53 5.65 13.70
C THR A 182 12.49 6.86 14.65
N ARG A 183 11.57 6.85 15.62
CA ARG A 183 11.43 7.90 16.63
C ARG A 183 11.88 7.36 17.97
N HIS A 184 12.99 7.90 18.50
CA HIS A 184 13.53 7.48 19.80
C HIS A 184 12.94 8.31 20.94
N GLY A 185 12.53 7.64 22.02
CA GLY A 185 12.00 8.29 23.23
C GLY A 185 10.58 8.86 23.08
N ASP A 186 9.93 8.63 21.95
CA ASP A 186 8.55 9.04 21.70
C ASP A 186 7.56 7.91 21.94
N ASP A 187 6.46 8.24 22.61
CA ASP A 187 5.33 7.33 22.78
C ASP A 187 4.45 7.37 21.53
N TRP A 188 4.31 6.21 20.88
CA TRP A 188 3.46 6.05 19.69
C TRP A 188 2.00 6.42 19.95
N SER A 189 1.54 6.37 21.21
CA SER A 189 0.19 6.77 21.62
C SER A 189 -0.12 8.27 21.38
N LYS A 190 0.92 9.10 21.19
CA LYS A 190 0.78 10.52 20.81
C LYS A 190 0.31 10.70 19.36
N VAL A 191 0.62 9.72 18.49
CA VAL A 191 0.32 9.76 17.05
C VAL A 191 -0.83 8.83 16.70
N TYR A 192 -0.93 7.67 17.36
CA TYR A 192 -1.96 6.69 17.11
C TYR A 192 -2.82 6.44 18.35
N LEU A 193 -4.13 6.37 18.13
CA LEU A 193 -5.09 5.95 19.14
C LEU A 193 -5.04 4.42 19.22
N LYS A 194 -4.60 3.90 20.38
CA LYS A 194 -4.54 2.46 20.65
C LYS A 194 -5.94 1.85 20.63
N GLY A 195 -6.12 0.82 19.80
CA GLY A 195 -7.32 0.01 19.68
C GLY A 195 -7.19 -1.34 20.40
N ALA A 196 -7.97 -2.31 19.92
CA ALA A 196 -7.99 -3.66 20.48
C ALA A 196 -6.66 -4.40 20.30
N LYS A 197 -6.33 -5.29 21.23
CA LYS A 197 -5.25 -6.27 21.05
C LYS A 197 -5.72 -7.30 20.03
N LEU A 198 -4.97 -7.44 18.94
CA LEU A 198 -5.27 -8.37 17.84
C LEU A 198 -4.62 -9.73 18.09
N GLY A 199 -3.48 -9.76 18.78
CA GLY A 199 -2.78 -11.00 19.08
C GLY A 199 -1.64 -10.82 20.05
N GLU A 200 -1.12 -11.95 20.50
CA GLU A 200 0.12 -12.09 21.27
C GLU A 200 0.90 -13.24 20.63
N GLY A 201 2.04 -12.92 20.04
CA GLY A 201 2.92 -13.88 19.39
C GLY A 201 4.19 -14.12 20.19
N SER A 202 5.05 -15.00 19.69
CA SER A 202 6.40 -15.24 20.23
C SER A 202 7.28 -14.00 20.26
N TYR A 203 6.94 -13.00 19.44
CA TYR A 203 7.71 -11.76 19.23
C TYR A 203 7.03 -10.52 19.84
N GLY A 204 6.06 -10.70 20.73
CA GLY A 204 5.40 -9.60 21.44
C GLY A 204 3.91 -9.40 21.11
N GLU A 205 3.39 -8.24 21.49
CA GLU A 205 1.97 -7.92 21.43
C GLU A 205 1.62 -7.12 20.18
N VAL A 206 0.46 -7.42 19.58
CA VAL A 206 -0.01 -6.77 18.36
C VAL A 206 -1.32 -6.04 18.65
N PHE A 207 -1.36 -4.74 18.35
CA PHE A 207 -2.53 -3.89 18.58
C PHE A 207 -3.04 -3.30 17.28
N LEU A 208 -4.36 -3.22 17.13
CA LEU A 208 -4.99 -2.30 16.20
C LEU A 208 -4.73 -0.88 16.69
N ALA A 209 -4.47 0.04 15.78
CA ALA A 209 -4.31 1.46 16.09
C ALA A 209 -4.92 2.32 14.99
N LEU A 210 -5.35 3.53 15.35
CA LEU A 210 -5.89 4.49 14.40
C LEU A 210 -4.97 5.71 14.36
N HIS A 211 -4.43 6.06 13.20
CA HIS A 211 -3.64 7.28 13.08
C HIS A 211 -4.51 8.49 13.40
N ALA A 212 -4.18 9.28 14.44
CA ALA A 212 -5.08 10.28 15.00
C ALA A 212 -5.48 11.38 14.00
N SER A 213 -4.54 11.82 13.15
CA SER A 213 -4.78 12.87 12.16
C SER A 213 -5.43 12.35 10.86
N LEU A 214 -5.02 11.18 10.37
CA LEU A 214 -5.45 10.65 9.07
C LEU A 214 -6.73 9.80 9.18
N GLY A 215 -7.03 9.26 10.37
CA GLY A 215 -8.14 8.32 10.55
C GLY A 215 -7.92 6.97 9.87
N VAL A 216 -6.67 6.63 9.52
CA VAL A 216 -6.32 5.38 8.85
C VAL A 216 -5.96 4.31 9.88
N ALA A 217 -6.52 3.12 9.71
CA ALA A 217 -6.23 1.96 10.56
C ALA A 217 -4.83 1.41 10.29
N ARG A 218 -4.12 1.06 11.36
CA ARG A 218 -2.76 0.51 11.35
C ARG A 218 -2.64 -0.60 12.38
N VAL A 219 -1.58 -1.37 12.27
CA VAL A 219 -1.15 -2.33 13.28
C VAL A 219 0.10 -1.82 13.96
N VAL A 220 0.16 -1.94 15.29
CA VAL A 220 1.36 -1.66 16.08
C VAL A 220 1.81 -2.96 16.71
N LYS A 221 2.93 -3.49 16.21
CA LYS A 221 3.62 -4.63 16.80
C LYS A 221 4.63 -4.12 17.84
N SER A 222 4.40 -4.47 19.09
CA SER A 222 5.22 -4.06 20.24
C SER A 222 6.09 -5.21 20.67
N VAL A 223 7.41 -5.05 20.55
CA VAL A 223 8.39 -6.09 20.85
C VAL A 223 9.28 -5.66 22.02
N PRO A 224 9.32 -6.42 23.12
CA PRO A 224 10.24 -6.15 24.22
C PRO A 224 11.69 -6.24 23.76
N LYS A 225 12.52 -5.26 24.16
CA LYS A 225 13.95 -5.27 23.80
C LYS A 225 14.71 -6.45 24.41
N SER A 226 14.21 -7.03 25.49
CA SER A 226 14.77 -8.25 26.08
C SER A 226 14.70 -9.47 25.14
N GLN A 227 13.85 -9.42 24.11
CA GLN A 227 13.70 -10.48 23.10
C GLN A 227 14.54 -10.24 21.85
N LEU A 228 15.24 -9.09 21.75
CA LEU A 228 16.15 -8.79 20.65
C LEU A 228 17.48 -9.51 20.88
N SER A 229 17.96 -10.23 19.85
CA SER A 229 19.23 -10.97 19.89
C SER A 229 20.45 -10.15 19.51
N VAL A 230 20.21 -8.96 18.99
CA VAL A 230 21.23 -8.10 18.38
C VAL A 230 21.28 -6.74 19.08
N ALA A 231 22.45 -6.10 19.03
CA ALA A 231 22.66 -4.78 19.64
C ALA A 231 21.80 -3.71 18.94
N GLY A 232 21.50 -2.60 19.62
CA GLY A 232 20.58 -1.56 19.13
C GLY A 232 20.86 -1.07 17.69
N GLU A 233 22.13 -0.89 17.31
CA GLU A 233 22.50 -0.48 15.93
C GLU A 233 22.08 -1.49 14.86
N GLN A 234 22.16 -2.79 15.14
CA GLN A 234 21.75 -3.85 14.21
C GLN A 234 20.23 -3.96 14.07
N VAL A 235 19.49 -3.58 15.12
CA VAL A 235 18.02 -3.50 15.08
C VAL A 235 17.57 -2.36 14.18
N GLU A 236 18.27 -1.21 14.24
CA GLU A 236 17.99 -0.08 13.37
C GLU A 236 18.26 -0.40 11.90
N ASP A 237 19.38 -1.06 11.60
CA ASP A 237 19.72 -1.48 10.23
C ASP A 237 18.67 -2.42 9.65
N GLU A 238 18.25 -3.43 10.43
CA GLU A 238 17.22 -4.36 9.97
C GLU A 238 15.88 -3.63 9.80
N VAL A 239 15.47 -2.80 10.77
CA VAL A 239 14.25 -1.99 10.64
C VAL A 239 14.33 -1.12 9.39
N ASN A 240 15.46 -0.48 9.10
CA ASN A 240 15.65 0.32 7.88
C ASN A 240 15.56 -0.51 6.60
N MET A 241 16.08 -1.74 6.61
CA MET A 241 15.88 -2.68 5.50
C MET A 241 14.41 -3.03 5.32
N LEU A 242 13.67 -3.36 6.38
CA LEU A 242 12.23 -3.66 6.32
C LEU A 242 11.42 -2.48 5.75
N LYS A 243 11.81 -1.26 6.13
CA LYS A 243 11.19 -0.02 5.65
C LYS A 243 11.47 0.27 4.17
N SER A 244 12.58 -0.25 3.64
CA SER A 244 12.98 -0.06 2.24
C SER A 244 12.21 -0.97 1.28
N LEU A 245 11.58 -2.05 1.77
CA LEU A 245 10.80 -2.94 0.93
C LEU A 245 9.51 -2.23 0.48
N ASP A 246 9.22 -2.35 -0.81
CA ASP A 246 8.08 -1.73 -1.44
C ASP A 246 7.51 -2.64 -2.51
N HIS A 247 6.51 -3.42 -2.12
CA HIS A 247 5.95 -4.49 -2.95
C HIS A 247 4.46 -4.67 -2.62
N PRO A 248 3.58 -4.96 -3.60
CA PRO A 248 2.14 -5.11 -3.37
C PRO A 248 1.80 -6.22 -2.36
N HIS A 249 2.60 -7.28 -2.29
CA HIS A 249 2.37 -8.45 -1.42
C HIS A 249 3.28 -8.53 -0.19
N ILE A 250 3.90 -7.41 0.22
CA ILE A 250 4.71 -7.30 1.44
C ILE A 250 4.07 -6.22 2.32
N VAL A 251 3.90 -6.49 3.62
CA VAL A 251 3.30 -5.48 4.51
C VAL A 251 4.17 -4.23 4.57
N ARG A 252 3.54 -3.08 4.37
CA ARG A 252 4.21 -1.77 4.42
C ARG A 252 4.47 -1.38 5.88
N VAL A 253 5.71 -1.05 6.18
CA VAL A 253 6.13 -0.43 7.45
C VAL A 253 6.12 1.09 7.27
N PHE A 254 5.51 1.81 8.22
CA PHE A 254 5.34 3.27 8.16
C PHE A 254 6.25 3.99 9.13
N GLU A 255 6.37 3.50 10.36
CA GLU A 255 7.16 4.14 11.40
C GLU A 255 7.62 3.10 12.41
N ALA A 256 8.73 3.39 13.10
CA ALA A 256 9.13 2.65 14.29
C ALA A 256 9.25 3.62 15.46
N PHE A 257 8.77 3.23 16.64
CA PHE A 257 8.93 3.98 17.88
C PHE A 257 9.75 3.15 18.83
N GLU A 258 10.87 3.69 19.28
CA GLU A 258 11.77 3.00 20.20
C GLU A 258 11.70 3.66 21.57
N SER A 259 11.28 2.87 22.57
CA SER A 259 11.32 3.23 23.98
C SER A 259 12.53 2.56 24.67
N GLU A 260 12.72 2.82 25.96
CA GLU A 260 13.79 2.13 26.73
C GLU A 260 13.57 0.61 26.79
N GLU A 261 12.32 0.15 26.82
CA GLU A 261 11.98 -1.26 27.07
C GLU A 261 11.46 -2.00 25.84
N SER A 262 10.97 -1.30 24.82
CA SER A 262 10.28 -1.91 23.68
C SER A 262 10.46 -1.15 22.37
N LEU A 263 10.45 -1.90 21.27
CA LEU A 263 10.36 -1.41 19.90
C LEU A 263 8.92 -1.58 19.42
N HIS A 264 8.31 -0.52 18.89
CA HIS A 264 6.97 -0.54 18.33
C HIS A 264 7.04 -0.28 16.83
N ILE A 265 6.63 -1.26 16.02
CA ILE A 265 6.65 -1.17 14.55
C ILE A 265 5.22 -0.93 14.07
N VAL A 266 5.01 0.17 13.36
CA VAL A 266 3.73 0.54 12.77
C VAL A 266 3.67 0.05 11.33
N MET A 267 2.64 -0.73 11.01
CA MET A 267 2.48 -1.38 9.70
C MET A 267 1.03 -1.33 9.22
N ASP A 268 0.80 -1.76 7.98
CA ASP A 268 -0.54 -1.84 7.40
C ASP A 268 -1.44 -2.80 8.18
N TYR A 269 -2.74 -2.48 8.21
CA TYR A 269 -3.76 -3.35 8.77
C TYR A 269 -4.43 -4.18 7.67
N ALA A 270 -4.29 -5.49 7.78
CA ALA A 270 -4.95 -6.48 6.93
C ALA A 270 -6.20 -7.02 7.65
N GLU A 271 -7.39 -6.64 7.18
CA GLU A 271 -8.65 -6.95 7.87
C GLU A 271 -9.09 -8.40 7.70
N GLY A 272 -8.60 -9.09 6.66
CA GLY A 272 -8.99 -10.46 6.36
C GLY A 272 -8.40 -11.53 7.27
N GLY A 273 -7.53 -11.15 8.22
CA GLY A 273 -6.88 -12.08 9.13
C GLY A 273 -5.81 -12.93 8.44
N ASP A 274 -5.35 -13.97 9.13
CA ASP A 274 -4.29 -14.84 8.66
C ASP A 274 -4.81 -16.02 7.82
N LEU A 275 -4.01 -16.46 6.84
CA LEU A 275 -4.32 -17.60 5.98
C LEU A 275 -4.44 -18.91 6.76
N ALA A 276 -3.78 -19.06 7.93
CA ALA A 276 -3.91 -20.26 8.75
C ALA A 276 -5.34 -20.42 9.32
N SER A 277 -5.99 -19.30 9.65
CA SER A 277 -7.39 -19.27 10.05
C SER A 277 -8.31 -19.66 8.91
N VAL A 278 -8.05 -19.18 7.68
CA VAL A 278 -8.80 -19.58 6.47
C VAL A 278 -8.67 -21.08 6.21
N ILE A 279 -7.44 -21.63 6.20
CA ILE A 279 -7.23 -23.06 6.01
C ILE A 279 -8.00 -23.87 7.07
N ARG A 280 -7.94 -23.45 8.33
CA ARG A 280 -8.65 -24.12 9.43
C ARG A 280 -10.16 -24.10 9.24
N GLU A 281 -10.73 -22.96 8.85
CA GLU A 281 -12.15 -22.83 8.55
C GLU A 281 -12.57 -23.78 7.42
N THR A 282 -11.80 -23.86 6.33
CA THR A 282 -12.11 -24.79 5.23
C THR A 282 -12.05 -26.25 5.65
N VAL A 283 -11.05 -26.62 6.47
CA VAL A 283 -10.88 -27.98 7.01
C VAL A 283 -12.01 -28.35 7.97
N ASP A 284 -12.38 -27.44 8.88
CA ASP A 284 -13.48 -27.64 9.84
C ASP A 284 -14.83 -27.78 9.12
N ALA A 285 -14.99 -27.12 7.97
CA ALA A 285 -16.13 -27.25 7.08
C ALA A 285 -16.07 -28.49 6.16
N GLU A 286 -15.03 -29.33 6.24
CA GLU A 286 -14.79 -30.46 5.35
C GLU A 286 -14.74 -30.07 3.86
N THR A 287 -14.24 -28.87 3.57
CA THR A 287 -14.06 -28.30 2.23
C THR A 287 -12.58 -28.02 1.95
N LEU A 288 -12.25 -27.74 0.68
CA LEU A 288 -10.91 -27.34 0.27
C LEU A 288 -10.97 -26.02 -0.51
N LEU A 289 -9.89 -25.25 -0.44
CA LEU A 289 -9.76 -24.03 -1.22
C LEU A 289 -9.77 -24.34 -2.73
N PRO A 290 -10.45 -23.52 -3.56
CA PRO A 290 -10.39 -23.64 -5.01
C PRO A 290 -8.94 -23.57 -5.52
N GLN A 291 -8.56 -24.46 -6.44
CA GLN A 291 -7.18 -24.50 -6.96
C GLN A 291 -6.74 -23.17 -7.58
N GLN A 292 -7.66 -22.44 -8.21
CA GLN A 292 -7.39 -21.12 -8.77
C GLN A 292 -6.99 -20.12 -7.66
N TRP A 293 -7.73 -20.08 -6.55
CA TRP A 293 -7.44 -19.23 -5.41
C TRP A 293 -6.08 -19.57 -4.77
N VAL A 294 -5.76 -20.86 -4.68
CA VAL A 294 -4.44 -21.33 -4.20
C VAL A 294 -3.32 -20.92 -5.17
N ARG A 295 -3.56 -21.03 -6.48
CA ARG A 295 -2.60 -20.64 -7.53
C ARG A 295 -2.28 -19.15 -7.46
N GLU A 296 -3.30 -18.31 -7.31
CA GLU A 296 -3.14 -16.86 -7.19
C GLU A 296 -2.38 -16.48 -5.92
N THR A 297 -2.70 -17.14 -4.81
CA THR A 297 -1.90 -17.00 -3.57
C THR A 297 -0.43 -17.39 -3.81
N ALA A 298 -0.18 -18.48 -4.54
CA ALA A 298 1.18 -18.94 -4.86
C ALA A 298 1.96 -17.91 -5.70
N VAL A 299 1.32 -17.30 -6.71
CA VAL A 299 1.90 -16.24 -7.55
C VAL A 299 2.30 -15.04 -6.69
N GLN A 300 1.39 -14.57 -5.84
CA GLN A 300 1.62 -13.39 -4.99
C GLN A 300 2.74 -13.61 -3.97
N VAL A 301 2.78 -14.79 -3.33
CA VAL A 301 3.84 -15.13 -2.36
C VAL A 301 5.17 -15.34 -3.09
N ALA A 302 5.20 -16.03 -4.23
CA ALA A 302 6.43 -16.21 -5.00
C ALA A 302 7.00 -14.86 -5.47
N SER A 303 6.14 -13.93 -5.89
CA SER A 303 6.53 -12.57 -6.29
C SER A 303 7.17 -11.80 -5.14
N ALA A 304 6.53 -11.80 -3.97
CA ALA A 304 7.09 -11.19 -2.77
C ALA A 304 8.44 -11.80 -2.36
N LEU A 305 8.57 -13.14 -2.40
CA LEU A 305 9.82 -13.81 -2.08
C LEU A 305 10.93 -13.46 -3.08
N ASP A 306 10.62 -13.43 -4.38
CA ASP A 306 11.60 -13.06 -5.41
C ASP A 306 12.10 -11.61 -5.23
N TYR A 307 11.17 -10.69 -4.95
CA TYR A 307 11.48 -9.31 -4.62
C TYR A 307 12.39 -9.18 -3.39
N MET A 308 12.11 -9.93 -2.33
CA MET A 308 12.95 -9.96 -1.12
C MET A 308 14.32 -10.59 -1.37
N HIS A 309 14.35 -11.73 -2.05
CA HIS A 309 15.57 -12.50 -2.32
C HIS A 309 16.54 -11.73 -3.21
N SER A 310 16.04 -11.00 -4.21
CA SER A 310 16.86 -10.11 -5.06
C SER A 310 17.53 -8.96 -4.28
N ARG A 311 16.98 -8.60 -3.11
CA ARG A 311 17.53 -7.59 -2.17
C ARG A 311 18.33 -8.19 -1.02
N GLY A 312 18.59 -9.50 -1.07
CA GLY A 312 19.35 -10.21 -0.03
C GLY A 312 18.56 -10.44 1.26
N VAL A 313 17.25 -10.24 1.26
CA VAL A 313 16.38 -10.45 2.43
C VAL A 313 15.79 -11.86 2.37
N ILE A 314 15.84 -12.59 3.47
CA ILE A 314 15.22 -13.92 3.62
C ILE A 314 14.07 -13.80 4.62
N HIS A 315 12.92 -14.40 4.34
CA HIS A 315 11.79 -14.32 5.25
C HIS A 315 12.03 -15.12 6.54
N CYS A 316 12.58 -16.34 6.43
CA CYS A 316 12.96 -17.23 7.54
C CYS A 316 11.81 -17.83 8.39
N ASP A 317 10.58 -17.34 8.27
CA ASP A 317 9.40 -17.87 8.99
C ASP A 317 8.13 -17.79 8.13
N LEU A 318 8.25 -18.07 6.82
CA LEU A 318 7.11 -18.11 5.93
C LEU A 318 6.16 -19.24 6.34
N LYS A 319 4.89 -18.89 6.58
CA LYS A 319 3.81 -19.81 6.95
C LYS A 319 2.44 -19.15 6.73
N PRO A 320 1.33 -19.91 6.69
CA PRO A 320 -0.02 -19.36 6.65
C PRO A 320 -0.31 -18.32 7.74
N GLY A 321 0.25 -18.50 8.95
CA GLY A 321 0.06 -17.55 10.06
C GLY A 321 0.77 -16.20 9.87
N ASN A 322 1.74 -16.13 8.95
CA ASN A 322 2.45 -14.90 8.56
C ASN A 322 2.07 -14.46 7.14
N THR A 323 0.96 -14.98 6.60
CA THR A 323 0.39 -14.58 5.30
C THR A 323 -1.01 -14.05 5.57
N MET A 324 -1.19 -12.74 5.48
CA MET A 324 -2.43 -12.05 5.83
C MET A 324 -3.29 -11.79 4.59
N LEU A 325 -4.61 -11.79 4.74
CA LEU A 325 -5.53 -11.36 3.70
C LEU A 325 -5.92 -9.89 3.92
N LEU A 326 -5.88 -9.08 2.87
CA LEU A 326 -6.29 -7.67 2.96
C LEU A 326 -7.79 -7.51 3.27
N THR A 327 -8.61 -8.39 2.69
CA THR A 327 -10.07 -8.42 2.88
C THR A 327 -10.52 -9.77 3.44
N PRO A 328 -11.62 -9.82 4.21
CA PRO A 328 -12.18 -11.07 4.72
C PRO A 328 -12.38 -12.13 3.63
N PHE A 329 -12.07 -13.38 3.98
CA PHE A 329 -12.31 -14.53 3.11
C PHE A 329 -13.80 -14.84 3.00
N SER A 330 -14.23 -15.20 1.79
CA SER A 330 -15.56 -15.74 1.49
C SER A 330 -15.37 -16.94 0.57
N MET A 331 -15.87 -18.10 0.98
CA MET A 331 -15.81 -19.30 0.13
C MET A 331 -16.66 -19.14 -1.14
N GLU A 332 -17.79 -18.44 -1.05
CA GLU A 332 -18.66 -18.14 -2.20
C GLU A 332 -17.89 -17.31 -3.23
N ASP A 333 -17.27 -16.22 -2.80
CA ASP A 333 -16.48 -15.34 -3.66
C ASP A 333 -15.30 -16.11 -4.28
N ALA A 334 -14.60 -16.93 -3.49
CA ALA A 334 -13.47 -17.72 -3.97
C ALA A 334 -13.88 -18.74 -5.05
N VAL A 335 -15.07 -19.33 -4.93
CA VAL A 335 -15.64 -20.26 -5.93
C VAL A 335 -16.13 -19.51 -7.17
N GLU A 336 -16.64 -18.28 -7.01
CA GLU A 336 -17.03 -17.39 -8.11
C GLU A 336 -15.83 -16.76 -8.85
N GLY A 337 -14.60 -17.05 -8.41
CA GLY A 337 -13.37 -16.62 -9.07
C GLY A 337 -12.79 -15.30 -8.51
N SER A 338 -13.21 -14.88 -7.32
CA SER A 338 -12.60 -13.75 -6.62
C SER A 338 -11.16 -14.07 -6.22
N HIS A 339 -10.29 -13.11 -6.50
CA HIS A 339 -8.86 -13.21 -6.25
C HIS A 339 -8.53 -12.82 -4.81
N PRO A 340 -7.71 -13.60 -4.08
CA PRO A 340 -7.16 -13.13 -2.82
C PRO A 340 -6.21 -11.96 -3.05
N HIS A 341 -6.05 -11.11 -2.04
CA HIS A 341 -4.90 -10.20 -1.97
C HIS A 341 -4.17 -10.50 -0.66
N VAL A 342 -3.01 -11.15 -0.78
CA VAL A 342 -2.21 -11.59 0.35
C VAL A 342 -1.04 -10.66 0.63
N LEU A 343 -0.66 -10.56 1.90
CA LEU A 343 0.44 -9.77 2.40
C LEU A 343 1.33 -10.63 3.28
N LEU A 344 2.62 -10.69 2.95
CA LEU A 344 3.61 -11.29 3.83
C LEU A 344 3.91 -10.34 4.99
N VAL A 345 3.89 -10.87 6.21
CA VAL A 345 4.23 -10.17 7.45
C VAL A 345 5.37 -10.87 8.17
N ASP A 346 5.96 -10.22 9.17
CA ASP A 346 6.97 -10.82 10.04
C ASP A 346 8.23 -11.34 9.31
N PHE A 347 8.57 -10.76 8.16
CA PHE A 347 9.82 -11.00 7.44
C PHE A 347 11.01 -10.32 8.12
N GLY A 348 12.21 -10.90 8.03
CA GLY A 348 13.49 -10.38 8.59
C GLY A 348 13.57 -10.34 10.13
N LEU A 349 12.43 -10.19 10.79
CA LEU A 349 12.29 -10.17 12.24
C LEU A 349 12.82 -11.44 12.93
N ALA A 350 12.71 -12.61 12.29
CA ALA A 350 13.25 -13.86 12.85
C ALA A 350 14.79 -13.86 12.98
N GLU A 351 15.50 -13.01 12.21
CA GLU A 351 16.95 -12.86 12.36
C GLU A 351 17.31 -11.99 13.58
N ILE A 352 16.53 -10.93 13.83
CA ILE A 352 16.64 -10.00 14.98
C ILE A 352 16.16 -10.63 16.30
N PHE A 353 15.23 -11.58 16.27
CA PHE A 353 14.58 -12.13 17.46
C PHE A 353 15.07 -13.57 17.73
N ASP A 354 16.29 -13.69 18.26
CA ASP A 354 16.89 -14.95 18.71
C ASP A 354 17.26 -14.92 20.21
N GLU A 355 16.29 -15.28 21.04
CA GLU A 355 16.39 -15.29 22.50
C GLU A 355 17.55 -16.19 23.03
N GLN A 356 18.02 -17.18 22.25
CA GLN A 356 19.11 -18.08 22.66
C GLN A 356 20.48 -17.71 22.09
N ALA A 357 20.55 -17.01 20.95
CA ALA A 357 21.81 -16.39 20.50
C ALA A 357 22.32 -15.36 21.51
N ALA A 358 21.41 -14.60 22.15
CA ALA A 358 21.75 -13.69 23.24
C ALA A 358 22.36 -14.40 24.48
N LEU A 359 22.14 -15.71 24.62
CA LEU A 359 22.60 -16.53 25.76
C LEU A 359 23.77 -17.47 25.40
N GLY A 360 24.32 -17.39 24.19
CA GLY A 360 25.49 -18.18 23.78
C GLY A 360 25.26 -19.69 23.66
N GLY A 361 24.02 -20.12 23.39
CA GLY A 361 23.65 -21.52 23.21
C GLY A 361 24.04 -22.12 21.84
N PRO A 362 23.91 -23.45 21.64
CA PRO A 362 24.05 -24.06 20.32
C PRO A 362 23.02 -23.50 19.34
N ALA A 363 23.34 -23.50 18.04
CA ALA A 363 22.52 -22.92 16.96
C ALA A 363 21.02 -23.22 17.15
N THR A 364 20.25 -22.19 17.49
CA THR A 364 18.82 -22.29 17.68
C THR A 364 18.15 -22.52 16.34
N VAL A 365 17.23 -23.49 16.31
CA VAL A 365 16.38 -23.68 15.14
C VAL A 365 15.46 -22.46 15.02
N LYS A 366 15.72 -21.60 14.04
CA LYS A 366 14.93 -20.40 13.73
C LYS A 366 13.73 -20.74 12.87
N GLY A 367 12.59 -20.09 13.11
CA GLY A 367 11.35 -20.30 12.35
C GLY A 367 10.43 -21.39 12.92
N SER A 368 9.25 -21.51 12.31
CA SER A 368 8.21 -22.43 12.77
C SER A 368 8.51 -23.87 12.36
N PRO A 369 8.67 -24.82 13.31
CA PRO A 369 9.19 -26.16 13.00
C PRO A 369 8.48 -26.90 11.86
N ALA A 370 7.17 -26.71 11.73
CA ALA A 370 6.32 -27.38 10.73
C ALA A 370 6.62 -26.96 9.28
N TYR A 371 7.27 -25.82 9.06
CA TYR A 371 7.58 -25.26 7.74
C TYR A 371 9.09 -25.22 7.45
N LEU A 372 9.91 -25.73 8.37
CA LEU A 372 11.36 -25.75 8.22
C LEU A 372 11.80 -26.66 7.09
N SER A 373 12.75 -26.17 6.31
CA SER A 373 13.48 -26.96 5.34
C SER A 373 14.43 -27.96 6.02
N PRO A 374 14.84 -29.04 5.32
CA PRO A 374 15.81 -29.99 5.86
C PRO A 374 17.08 -29.33 6.39
N GLU A 375 17.64 -28.36 5.64
CA GLU A 375 18.82 -27.60 6.04
C GLU A 375 18.54 -26.56 7.14
N GLY A 376 17.29 -26.12 7.30
CA GLY A 376 16.86 -25.21 8.35
C GLY A 376 16.93 -25.83 9.75
N PHE A 377 16.76 -27.15 9.87
CA PHE A 377 16.99 -27.87 11.13
C PHE A 377 18.46 -27.85 11.58
N ASP A 378 19.40 -27.64 10.65
CA ASP A 378 20.82 -27.44 10.94
C ASP A 378 21.17 -25.94 11.16
N GLY A 379 20.16 -25.06 11.21
CA GLY A 379 20.34 -23.61 11.34
C GLY A 379 20.82 -22.90 10.07
N LYS A 380 20.83 -23.58 8.91
CA LYS A 380 21.35 -23.05 7.64
C LYS A 380 20.22 -22.52 6.75
N LEU A 381 19.50 -21.51 7.25
CA LEU A 381 18.45 -20.86 6.48
C LEU A 381 19.04 -20.12 5.28
N THR A 382 18.39 -20.28 4.14
CA THR A 382 18.74 -19.62 2.87
C THR A 382 17.47 -19.17 2.16
N GLN A 383 17.60 -18.43 1.07
CA GLN A 383 16.48 -18.12 0.16
C GLN A 383 15.70 -19.38 -0.27
N LYS A 384 16.40 -20.51 -0.46
CA LYS A 384 15.77 -21.80 -0.79
C LYS A 384 14.93 -22.35 0.37
N SER A 385 15.21 -21.97 1.61
CA SER A 385 14.40 -22.37 2.76
C SER A 385 13.02 -21.73 2.72
N ASP A 386 12.88 -20.49 2.25
CA ASP A 386 11.58 -19.86 2.01
C ASP A 386 10.78 -20.58 0.91
N THR A 387 11.44 -21.02 -0.17
CA THR A 387 10.77 -21.77 -1.25
C THR A 387 10.27 -23.15 -0.78
N TRP A 388 10.98 -23.79 0.15
CA TRP A 388 10.47 -25.01 0.80
C TRP A 388 9.24 -24.71 1.64
N ALA A 389 9.28 -23.65 2.45
CA ALA A 389 8.14 -23.23 3.27
C ALA A 389 6.91 -22.90 2.40
N LEU A 390 7.10 -22.27 1.23
CA LEU A 390 6.06 -22.08 0.23
C LEU A 390 5.49 -23.43 -0.23
N GLY A 391 6.35 -24.42 -0.56
CA GLY A 391 5.91 -25.76 -0.92
C GLY A 391 5.06 -26.45 0.15
N VAL A 392 5.48 -26.35 1.43
CA VAL A 392 4.72 -26.86 2.59
C VAL A 392 3.36 -26.16 2.71
N MET A 393 3.34 -24.83 2.56
CA MET A 393 2.13 -24.02 2.61
C MET A 393 1.15 -24.39 1.49
N LEU A 394 1.61 -24.51 0.25
CA LEU A 394 0.76 -24.91 -0.88
C LEU A 394 0.21 -26.32 -0.69
N TYR A 395 1.02 -27.26 -0.19
CA TYR A 395 0.55 -28.59 0.17
C TYR A 395 -0.59 -28.51 1.21
N GLU A 396 -0.41 -27.72 2.27
CA GLU A 396 -1.41 -27.57 3.33
C GLU A 396 -2.72 -26.96 2.83
N MET A 397 -2.65 -25.96 1.94
CA MET A 397 -3.83 -25.35 1.30
C MET A 397 -4.58 -26.35 0.40
N LEU A 398 -3.85 -27.17 -0.37
CA LEU A 398 -4.43 -28.11 -1.34
C LEU A 398 -4.97 -29.39 -0.70
N VAL A 399 -4.40 -29.81 0.43
CA VAL A 399 -4.70 -31.10 1.08
C VAL A 399 -5.47 -30.91 2.40
N GLY A 400 -5.51 -29.70 2.95
CA GLY A 400 -6.11 -29.42 4.26
C GLY A 400 -5.29 -29.96 5.45
N ALA A 401 -4.05 -30.41 5.19
CA ALA A 401 -3.16 -30.92 6.23
C ALA A 401 -1.70 -30.77 5.80
N ARG A 402 -0.82 -30.61 6.78
CA ARG A 402 0.62 -30.52 6.54
C ARG A 402 1.21 -31.83 5.97
N PRO A 403 2.25 -31.74 5.13
CA PRO A 403 2.90 -32.89 4.51
C PRO A 403 3.61 -33.79 5.51
N PHE A 404 4.20 -33.18 6.54
CA PHE A 404 4.86 -33.89 7.64
C PHE A 404 4.15 -33.61 8.95
N ARG A 405 3.90 -34.67 9.71
CA ARG A 405 3.31 -34.59 11.05
C ARG A 405 4.37 -34.99 12.07
N GLY A 406 4.66 -34.10 13.01
CA GLY A 406 5.44 -34.38 14.20
C GLY A 406 4.71 -33.81 15.38
N THR A 407 4.03 -34.65 16.15
CA THR A 407 3.34 -34.23 17.37
C THR A 407 4.37 -33.72 18.37
N ASN A 408 4.46 -32.40 18.54
CA ASN A 408 5.22 -31.63 19.54
C ASN A 408 6.71 -31.96 19.73
N ASN A 409 7.28 -32.84 18.93
CA ASN A 409 8.67 -33.25 19.01
C ASN A 409 9.40 -32.87 17.71
N ILE A 410 10.25 -31.85 17.82
CA ILE A 410 11.04 -31.32 16.70
C ILE A 410 11.97 -32.36 16.09
N PHE A 411 12.51 -33.29 16.90
CA PHE A 411 13.35 -34.38 16.41
C PHE A 411 12.56 -35.39 15.57
N VAL A 412 11.33 -35.72 15.99
CA VAL A 412 10.43 -36.58 15.19
C VAL A 412 10.12 -35.91 13.86
N LEU A 413 9.82 -34.61 13.89
CA LEU A 413 9.55 -33.84 12.67
C LEU A 413 10.77 -33.80 11.75
N TYR A 414 11.96 -33.55 12.28
CA TYR A 414 13.21 -33.63 11.54
C TYR A 414 13.39 -35.00 10.88
N CYS A 415 13.20 -36.10 11.63
CA CYS A 415 13.30 -37.44 11.06
C CYS A 415 12.27 -37.69 9.94
N GLN A 416 11.06 -37.14 10.06
CA GLN A 416 10.04 -37.22 9.00
C GLN A 416 10.49 -36.47 7.75
N VAL A 417 10.95 -35.22 7.91
CA VAL A 417 11.43 -34.37 6.82
C VAL A 417 12.65 -34.99 6.14
N ALA A 418 13.61 -35.51 6.91
CA ALA A 418 14.83 -36.09 6.35
C ALA A 418 14.56 -37.42 5.62
N ASN A 419 13.80 -38.33 6.22
CA ASN A 419 13.74 -39.73 5.78
C ASN A 419 12.51 -40.08 4.94
N ASN A 420 11.46 -39.26 4.94
CA ASN A 420 10.22 -39.54 4.20
C ASN A 420 9.95 -38.48 3.14
N GLU A 421 9.17 -38.83 2.13
CA GLU A 421 8.62 -37.88 1.16
C GLU A 421 7.19 -37.48 1.54
N PRO A 422 6.75 -36.26 1.20
CA PRO A 422 5.34 -35.89 1.26
C PRO A 422 4.47 -36.87 0.46
N ALA A 423 3.21 -37.05 0.89
CA ALA A 423 2.22 -37.81 0.14
C ALA A 423 1.70 -36.99 -1.06
N PHE A 424 2.56 -36.77 -2.06
CA PHE A 424 2.28 -35.94 -3.23
C PHE A 424 1.09 -36.45 -4.05
N ASP A 425 0.73 -37.72 -3.94
CA ASP A 425 -0.48 -38.31 -4.54
C ASP A 425 -1.78 -37.66 -4.05
N LYS A 426 -1.78 -37.06 -2.84
CA LYS A 426 -2.91 -36.29 -2.31
C LYS A 426 -3.03 -34.90 -2.90
N VAL A 427 -1.95 -34.36 -3.46
CA VAL A 427 -1.97 -33.07 -4.16
C VAL A 427 -2.64 -33.27 -5.51
N PRO A 428 -3.57 -32.39 -5.93
CA PRO A 428 -4.16 -32.44 -7.27
C PRO A 428 -3.10 -32.47 -8.37
N GLU A 429 -3.40 -33.12 -9.50
CA GLU A 429 -2.41 -33.37 -10.57
C GLU A 429 -1.71 -32.10 -11.05
N ALA A 430 -2.49 -31.05 -11.34
CA ALA A 430 -2.00 -29.82 -11.94
C ALA A 430 -0.92 -29.09 -11.10
N PRO A 431 -1.11 -28.84 -9.79
CA PRO A 431 -0.05 -28.24 -8.94
C PRO A 431 1.05 -29.21 -8.51
N ARG A 432 0.88 -30.53 -8.66
CA ARG A 432 1.72 -31.52 -7.97
C ARG A 432 3.20 -31.41 -8.33
N SER A 433 3.51 -31.15 -9.61
CA SER A 433 4.88 -30.97 -10.09
C SER A 433 5.56 -29.76 -9.44
N LEU A 434 4.85 -28.64 -9.29
CA LEU A 434 5.37 -27.44 -8.63
C LEU A 434 5.64 -27.70 -7.15
N VAL A 435 4.67 -28.27 -6.44
CA VAL A 435 4.80 -28.57 -5.00
C VAL A 435 5.99 -29.50 -4.76
N ARG A 436 6.22 -30.49 -5.64
CA ARG A 436 7.40 -31.37 -5.58
C ARG A 436 8.71 -30.61 -5.83
N ALA A 437 8.74 -29.69 -6.79
CA ALA A 437 9.92 -28.90 -7.11
C ALA A 437 10.31 -27.94 -5.98
N LEU A 438 9.32 -27.32 -5.32
CA LEU A 438 9.49 -26.49 -4.13
C LEU A 438 9.95 -27.28 -2.91
N MET A 439 9.49 -28.53 -2.77
CA MET A 439 9.82 -29.41 -1.66
C MET A 439 10.98 -30.39 -1.99
N ALA A 440 11.84 -30.06 -2.95
CA ALA A 440 13.06 -30.85 -3.18
C ALA A 440 13.99 -30.74 -1.96
N LYS A 441 14.43 -31.88 -1.42
CA LYS A 441 15.27 -31.90 -0.21
C LYS A 441 16.64 -31.26 -0.42
N ASP A 442 17.26 -31.51 -1.56
CA ASP A 442 18.49 -30.82 -1.95
C ASP A 442 18.19 -29.36 -2.33
N PRO A 443 18.72 -28.36 -1.60
CA PRO A 443 18.49 -26.94 -1.90
C PRO A 443 19.00 -26.52 -3.29
N GLN A 444 19.97 -27.24 -3.86
CA GLN A 444 20.48 -26.96 -5.21
C GLN A 444 19.50 -27.42 -6.30
N ALA A 445 18.80 -28.54 -6.06
CA ALA A 445 17.75 -29.05 -6.95
C ALA A 445 16.40 -28.35 -6.77
N ARG A 446 16.17 -27.73 -5.60
CA ARG A 446 14.97 -26.96 -5.27
C ARG A 446 14.87 -25.72 -6.15
N ILE A 447 13.70 -25.41 -6.70
CA ILE A 447 13.52 -24.19 -7.52
C ILE A 447 13.62 -22.92 -6.66
N SER A 448 14.07 -21.80 -7.24
CA SER A 448 13.99 -20.48 -6.62
C SER A 448 12.59 -19.87 -6.74
N ALA A 449 12.32 -18.77 -6.02
CA ALA A 449 11.09 -18.02 -6.16
C ALA A 449 10.87 -17.54 -7.60
N ARG A 450 11.90 -16.97 -8.26
CA ARG A 450 11.85 -16.63 -9.69
C ARG A 450 11.47 -17.81 -10.59
N GLN A 451 12.09 -18.97 -10.36
CA GLN A 451 11.87 -20.16 -11.18
C GLN A 451 10.45 -20.73 -11.04
N CYS A 452 9.67 -20.33 -10.02
CA CYS A 452 8.25 -20.69 -9.94
C CYS A 452 7.46 -20.15 -11.14
N PHE A 453 7.81 -18.98 -11.66
CA PHE A 453 7.09 -18.35 -12.78
C PHE A 453 7.33 -19.07 -14.11
N ASP A 454 8.38 -19.88 -14.23
CA ASP A 454 8.63 -20.75 -15.39
C ASP A 454 7.79 -22.05 -15.34
N HIS A 455 7.09 -22.30 -14.23
CA HIS A 455 6.35 -23.53 -14.03
C HIS A 455 4.94 -23.46 -14.64
N GLU A 456 4.57 -24.48 -15.41
CA GLU A 456 3.30 -24.55 -16.18
C GLU A 456 2.05 -24.17 -15.36
N TRP A 457 1.99 -24.62 -14.10
CA TRP A 457 0.82 -24.36 -13.25
C TRP A 457 0.64 -22.89 -12.87
N LEU A 458 1.70 -22.07 -12.86
CA LEU A 458 1.59 -20.63 -12.57
C LEU A 458 1.44 -19.78 -13.84
N LEU A 459 1.95 -20.23 -14.98
CA LEU A 459 1.84 -19.52 -16.27
C LEU A 459 0.39 -19.17 -16.63
N ASP A 460 -0.56 -20.08 -16.36
CA ASP A 460 -2.00 -19.88 -16.60
C ASP A 460 -2.58 -18.60 -15.95
N THR A 461 -2.01 -18.13 -14.83
CA THR A 461 -2.48 -16.93 -14.12
C THR A 461 -1.83 -15.65 -14.62
N LEU A 462 -0.68 -15.73 -15.29
CA LEU A 462 0.00 -14.53 -15.81
C LEU A 462 -0.75 -13.90 -17.00
N ASP A 463 -1.64 -14.65 -17.65
CA ASP A 463 -2.43 -14.21 -18.80
C ASP A 463 -3.81 -13.61 -18.43
N SER A 464 -4.26 -13.74 -17.16
CA SER A 464 -5.56 -13.22 -16.73
C SER A 464 -5.49 -11.73 -16.38
N LEU A 465 -5.69 -10.89 -17.39
CA LEU A 465 -5.76 -9.43 -17.25
C LEU A 465 -7.17 -8.96 -16.89
N ASP A 466 -7.28 -8.04 -15.94
CA ASP A 466 -8.53 -7.30 -15.70
C ASP A 466 -8.72 -6.21 -16.76
N SER A 467 -9.35 -6.58 -17.88
CA SER A 467 -9.62 -5.69 -19.01
C SER A 467 -10.59 -4.53 -18.70
N HIS A 468 -11.23 -4.54 -17.53
CA HIS A 468 -12.17 -3.50 -17.11
C HIS A 468 -11.49 -2.31 -16.42
N LEU A 469 -10.21 -2.43 -16.04
CA LEU A 469 -9.48 -1.34 -15.40
C LEU A 469 -9.12 -0.24 -16.41
N GLN A 470 -9.62 0.97 -16.15
CA GLN A 470 -9.28 2.17 -16.90
C GLN A 470 -8.17 2.94 -16.20
N MET A 471 -7.22 3.49 -16.95
CA MET A 471 -6.24 4.41 -16.37
C MET A 471 -6.89 5.71 -15.91
N PRO A 472 -6.36 6.34 -14.85
CA PRO A 472 -6.69 7.70 -14.45
C PRO A 472 -6.61 8.71 -15.61
N GLU A 473 -7.60 9.61 -15.70
CA GLU A 473 -7.52 10.75 -16.60
C GLU A 473 -6.37 11.66 -16.17
N GLY A 474 -5.39 11.89 -17.06
CA GLY A 474 -4.27 12.79 -16.79
C GLY A 474 -2.96 12.12 -16.36
N LEU A 475 -2.89 10.79 -16.32
CA LEU A 475 -1.62 10.09 -16.16
C LEU A 475 -0.63 10.51 -17.26
N GLY A 476 0.61 10.83 -16.86
CA GLY A 476 1.66 11.27 -17.79
C GLY A 476 1.56 12.74 -18.22
N ARG A 477 0.63 13.53 -17.65
CA ARG A 477 0.69 14.98 -17.79
C ARG A 477 1.94 15.52 -17.08
N PRO A 478 2.62 16.53 -17.64
CA PRO A 478 3.71 17.20 -16.94
C PRO A 478 3.20 17.76 -15.62
N THR A 479 3.72 17.26 -14.52
CA THR A 479 3.41 17.72 -13.17
C THR A 479 4.69 18.24 -12.51
N SER A 480 4.54 19.23 -11.63
CA SER A 480 5.70 19.74 -10.89
C SER A 480 6.25 18.65 -9.96
N TYR A 481 7.55 18.69 -9.69
CA TYR A 481 8.17 17.79 -8.70
C TYR A 481 7.46 17.87 -7.34
N PHE A 482 7.04 19.07 -6.93
CA PHE A 482 6.26 19.26 -5.70
C PHE A 482 4.94 18.49 -5.71
N TYR A 483 4.18 18.54 -6.80
CA TYR A 483 2.92 17.79 -6.93
C TYR A 483 3.18 16.28 -6.82
N ARG A 484 4.19 15.77 -7.54
CA ARG A 484 4.58 14.36 -7.51
C ARG A 484 5.03 13.91 -6.12
N ALA A 485 5.81 14.74 -5.42
CA ALA A 485 6.23 14.48 -4.04
C ALA A 485 5.03 14.44 -3.07
N VAL A 486 4.02 15.28 -3.29
CA VAL A 486 2.78 15.27 -2.49
C VAL A 486 1.97 14.02 -2.76
N THR A 487 1.74 13.63 -4.02
CA THR A 487 1.01 12.40 -4.34
C THR A 487 1.74 11.16 -3.84
N PHE A 488 3.08 11.17 -3.88
CA PHE A 488 3.90 10.12 -3.28
C PHE A 488 3.69 10.01 -1.76
N CYS A 489 3.77 11.13 -1.05
CA CYS A 489 3.45 11.17 0.39
C CYS A 489 2.03 10.68 0.69
N MET A 490 1.06 10.96 -0.17
CA MET A 490 -0.31 10.48 -0.03
C MET A 490 -0.40 8.96 -0.26
N ALA A 491 0.18 8.43 -1.34
CA ALA A 491 0.23 6.99 -1.62
C ALA A 491 0.89 6.21 -0.47
N ALA A 492 2.00 6.75 0.04
CA ALA A 492 2.74 6.20 1.16
C ALA A 492 1.99 6.32 2.50
N ALA A 493 0.91 7.10 2.60
CA ALA A 493 0.15 7.31 3.83
C ALA A 493 -1.26 6.70 3.80
N LEU A 494 -1.81 6.36 2.64
CA LEU A 494 -3.14 5.75 2.53
C LEU A 494 -3.15 4.27 2.92
N GLY A 495 -4.34 3.73 3.24
CA GLY A 495 -4.52 2.31 3.49
C GLY A 495 -4.52 1.51 2.18
N MET A 496 -4.08 0.25 2.22
CA MET A 496 -4.05 -0.59 1.00
C MET A 496 -5.44 -0.81 0.38
N LYS A 497 -6.50 -0.80 1.20
CA LYS A 497 -7.88 -0.87 0.70
C LYS A 497 -8.26 0.32 -0.16
N ASP A 498 -7.80 1.52 0.21
CA ASP A 498 -8.06 2.75 -0.54
C ASP A 498 -7.31 2.77 -1.87
N LEU A 499 -6.24 1.97 -1.97
CA LEU A 499 -5.35 1.85 -3.13
C LEU A 499 -5.64 0.60 -3.98
N ALA A 500 -6.67 -0.18 -3.66
CA ALA A 500 -6.89 -1.51 -4.26
C ALA A 500 -7.01 -1.48 -5.79
N ARG A 501 -7.59 -0.41 -6.37
CA ARG A 501 -7.66 -0.23 -7.83
C ARG A 501 -6.26 -0.03 -8.43
N ASP A 502 -5.49 0.87 -7.83
CA ASP A 502 -4.16 1.25 -8.30
C ASP A 502 -3.16 0.09 -8.13
N THR A 503 -3.31 -0.71 -7.07
CA THR A 503 -2.59 -1.97 -6.88
C THR A 503 -2.89 -2.97 -7.99
N ARG A 504 -4.15 -3.18 -8.36
CA ARG A 504 -4.51 -4.08 -9.47
C ARG A 504 -3.98 -3.56 -10.81
N LEU A 505 -3.97 -2.25 -11.01
CA LEU A 505 -3.35 -1.63 -12.18
C LEU A 505 -1.85 -1.91 -12.21
N PHE A 506 -1.15 -1.77 -11.09
CA PHE A 506 0.27 -2.10 -10.99
C PHE A 506 0.52 -3.56 -11.36
N GLU A 507 -0.22 -4.49 -10.76
CA GLU A 507 -0.09 -5.94 -11.01
C GLU A 507 -0.36 -6.32 -12.48
N ASN A 508 -1.20 -5.56 -13.20
CA ASN A 508 -1.44 -5.76 -14.64
C ASN A 508 -0.26 -5.27 -15.51
N PHE A 509 0.49 -4.29 -15.04
CA PHE A 509 1.69 -3.77 -15.73
C PHE A 509 2.91 -4.63 -15.42
N ASP A 510 3.05 -5.09 -14.18
CA ASP A 510 4.11 -5.98 -13.70
C ASP A 510 3.88 -7.40 -14.23
N THR A 511 4.37 -7.63 -15.43
CA THR A 511 4.16 -8.89 -16.16
C THR A 511 5.09 -9.98 -15.70
N ASP A 512 6.29 -9.61 -15.31
CA ASP A 512 7.32 -10.53 -14.86
C ASP A 512 7.25 -10.81 -13.35
N LYS A 513 6.35 -10.12 -12.64
CA LYS A 513 6.07 -10.26 -11.20
C LYS A 513 7.27 -9.93 -10.33
N SER A 514 8.16 -9.07 -10.82
CA SER A 514 9.33 -8.61 -10.07
C SER A 514 8.99 -7.59 -9.00
N GLY A 515 7.79 -7.01 -9.02
CA GLY A 515 7.35 -6.01 -8.06
C GLY A 515 7.88 -4.60 -8.34
N GLN A 516 8.46 -4.37 -9.52
CA GLN A 516 8.88 -3.07 -10.03
C GLN A 516 8.59 -3.03 -11.52
N LEU A 517 8.35 -1.83 -12.08
CA LEU A 517 8.09 -1.69 -13.51
C LEU A 517 9.31 -1.12 -14.21
N ASP A 518 9.72 -1.79 -15.29
CA ASP A 518 10.67 -1.21 -16.24
C ASP A 518 9.96 -0.46 -17.38
N THR A 519 10.75 0.16 -18.25
CA THR A 519 10.22 0.93 -19.39
C THR A 519 9.46 0.07 -20.41
N GLU A 520 9.86 -1.19 -20.61
CA GLU A 520 9.20 -2.09 -21.56
C GLU A 520 7.87 -2.61 -21.01
N GLU A 521 7.80 -2.91 -19.72
CA GLU A 521 6.55 -3.25 -19.03
C GLU A 521 5.57 -2.08 -19.02
N LEU A 522 6.06 -0.88 -18.73
CA LEU A 522 5.25 0.35 -18.80
C LEU A 522 4.66 0.53 -20.20
N LYS A 523 5.48 0.39 -21.24
CA LYS A 523 5.07 0.48 -22.64
C LYS A 523 4.09 -0.62 -23.03
N ALA A 524 4.32 -1.85 -22.59
CA ALA A 524 3.42 -2.97 -22.86
C ALA A 524 2.06 -2.75 -22.18
N GLY A 525 2.03 -2.32 -20.93
CA GLY A 525 0.81 -1.99 -20.20
C GLY A 525 0.01 -0.86 -20.85
N LEU A 526 0.68 0.24 -21.23
CA LEU A 526 0.05 1.35 -21.96
C LEU A 526 -0.57 0.91 -23.29
N ALA A 527 0.19 0.12 -24.07
CA ALA A 527 -0.28 -0.40 -25.35
C ALA A 527 -1.50 -1.33 -25.19
N ARG A 528 -1.52 -2.18 -24.15
CA ARG A 528 -2.63 -3.07 -23.82
C ARG A 528 -3.90 -2.31 -23.43
N LEU A 529 -3.76 -1.19 -22.74
CA LEU A 529 -4.87 -0.30 -22.38
C LEU A 529 -5.29 0.65 -23.52
N GLY A 530 -4.67 0.52 -24.71
CA GLY A 530 -4.99 1.32 -25.88
C GLY A 530 -4.56 2.78 -25.76
N LEU A 531 -3.64 3.09 -24.85
CA LEU A 531 -3.19 4.43 -24.58
C LEU A 531 -1.99 4.81 -25.45
N ARG A 532 -1.94 6.08 -25.86
CA ARG A 532 -0.91 6.62 -26.76
C ARG A 532 0.12 7.52 -26.06
N GLN A 533 0.20 7.45 -24.73
CA GLN A 533 1.22 8.22 -23.99
C GLN A 533 2.62 7.74 -24.36
N ASP A 534 3.58 8.66 -24.36
CA ASP A 534 4.99 8.35 -24.53
C ASP A 534 5.54 7.65 -23.26
N PRO A 535 6.01 6.38 -23.35
CA PRO A 535 6.51 5.65 -22.19
C PRO A 535 7.71 6.34 -21.52
N SER A 536 8.60 6.97 -22.30
CA SER A 536 9.78 7.64 -21.75
C SER A 536 9.41 8.90 -20.97
N GLY A 537 8.49 9.72 -21.48
CA GLY A 537 7.93 10.85 -20.75
C GLY A 537 7.19 10.44 -19.48
N LEU A 538 6.45 9.32 -19.54
CA LEU A 538 5.75 8.79 -18.37
C LEU A 538 6.72 8.26 -17.31
N MET A 539 7.75 7.52 -17.71
CA MET A 539 8.82 7.05 -16.83
C MET A 539 9.43 8.22 -16.06
N ALA A 540 9.88 9.26 -16.76
CA ALA A 540 10.46 10.45 -16.13
C ALA A 540 9.49 11.22 -15.21
N ALA A 541 8.18 11.07 -15.42
CA ALA A 541 7.14 11.67 -14.57
C ALA A 541 6.78 10.81 -13.36
N MET A 542 7.08 9.51 -13.37
CA MET A 542 6.75 8.57 -12.29
C MET A 542 7.96 8.31 -11.39
N ASP A 543 9.10 8.00 -12.01
CA ASP A 543 10.40 7.74 -11.38
C ASP A 543 10.89 9.02 -10.65
N LEU A 544 10.68 9.06 -9.34
CA LEU A 544 10.96 10.19 -8.47
C LEU A 544 12.39 10.16 -7.94
N ASP A 545 12.94 8.96 -7.73
CA ASP A 545 14.31 8.75 -7.24
C ASP A 545 15.35 8.48 -8.35
N GLN A 546 14.91 8.45 -9.60
CA GLN A 546 15.73 8.34 -10.82
C GLN A 546 16.59 7.07 -10.86
N ASP A 547 16.10 5.98 -10.27
CA ASP A 547 16.78 4.68 -10.29
C ASP A 547 16.58 3.90 -11.60
N GLY A 548 15.71 4.40 -12.49
CA GLY A 548 15.42 3.79 -13.79
C GLY A 548 14.39 2.66 -13.72
N GLN A 549 13.73 2.47 -12.58
CA GLN A 549 12.57 1.62 -12.37
C GLN A 549 11.43 2.46 -11.79
N ILE A 550 10.20 1.94 -11.83
CA ILE A 550 9.07 2.53 -11.11
C ILE A 550 8.72 1.57 -9.98
N SER A 551 8.95 2.03 -8.76
CA SER A 551 8.56 1.31 -7.55
C SER A 551 7.04 1.25 -7.41
N TYR A 552 6.57 0.31 -6.59
CA TYR A 552 5.15 0.18 -6.29
C TYR A 552 4.53 1.50 -5.78
N THR A 553 5.16 2.18 -4.83
CA THR A 553 4.64 3.45 -4.28
C THR A 553 4.64 4.58 -5.31
N GLU A 554 5.64 4.67 -6.18
CA GLU A 554 5.66 5.66 -7.27
C GLU A 554 4.54 5.44 -8.27
N PHE A 555 4.26 4.18 -8.60
CA PHE A 555 3.14 3.85 -9.48
C PHE A 555 1.80 4.26 -8.84
N LEU A 556 1.60 3.92 -7.57
CA LEU A 556 0.42 4.35 -6.81
C LEU A 556 0.31 5.89 -6.78
N ALA A 557 1.43 6.59 -6.56
CA ALA A 557 1.52 8.05 -6.54
C ALA A 557 1.08 8.69 -7.86
N ALA A 558 1.49 8.09 -8.97
CA ALA A 558 1.17 8.58 -10.30
C ALA A 558 -0.27 8.28 -10.73
N THR A 559 -0.85 7.19 -10.20
CA THR A 559 -2.19 6.73 -10.55
C THR A 559 -3.29 7.21 -9.61
N LEU A 560 -2.93 7.79 -8.47
CA LEU A 560 -3.86 8.46 -7.57
C LEU A 560 -4.67 9.55 -8.30
N CYS A 561 -5.95 9.29 -8.53
CA CYS A 561 -6.91 10.31 -8.99
C CYS A 561 -7.12 11.34 -7.88
N LEU A 562 -6.37 12.44 -7.92
CA LEU A 562 -6.74 13.65 -7.21
C LEU A 562 -7.68 14.43 -8.13
N ASP A 563 -9.00 14.35 -7.88
CA ASP A 563 -9.95 15.20 -8.60
C ASP A 563 -9.49 16.67 -8.51
N GLU A 564 -9.16 17.26 -9.66
CA GLU A 564 -8.85 18.69 -9.80
C GLU A 564 -10.15 19.47 -9.57
N ALA A 565 -10.44 19.81 -8.31
CA ALA A 565 -11.59 20.63 -7.91
C ALA A 565 -11.28 22.13 -7.98
#